data_AF-A0A955SC11-F1
#
_entry.id   AF-A0A955SC11-F1
#
_cell.length_a   1.000
_cell.length_b   1.000
_cell.length_c   1.000
_cell.angle_alpha   90.00
_cell.angle_beta   90.00
_cell.angle_gamma   90.00
#
_symmetry.space_group_name_H-M   'P 1'
#
loop_
_entity.id
_entity.type
_entity.pdbx_description
1 polymer ?
#
loop_
_entity_poly.entity_id
_entity_poly.type
_entity_poly.pdbx_seq_one_letter_code
_entity_poly.pdbx_strand_id
1 'polypeptide(L)'
;TIPGPHASLLLRAYELTKDRDYLEVALGHLRAYDQYGWDDEAQNYWGMLELNGTPVPEYGDPNARMRSVHVYDDFQPVGYVDVWRTVLYSYEMPLIAAQSYAYAAQLSDDPQLKKAVERWSIVIEKALPPKTGRRWKMNLEEALPQVRETGGTYAENYGRAISFFLEAALVLDRNELRVKAEGIAREAIDHLHREDSGLFLGHAAKGTYEATDGVGCLLYALLQLDSYPEIGPPNF
;
A
#
# COMPACT_ATOMS: atom_id res chain seq x y z
N THR A 1 4.39 14.55 1.25
CA THR A 1 3.94 13.34 0.53
C THR A 1 3.88 12.18 1.51
N ILE A 2 3.29 11.05 1.11
CA ILE A 2 3.12 9.86 1.97
C ILE A 2 4.49 9.38 2.50
N PRO A 3 4.67 9.20 3.83
CA PRO A 3 5.98 8.95 4.44
C PRO A 3 6.49 7.50 4.30
N GLY A 4 5.67 6.58 3.75
CA GLY A 4 5.87 5.14 3.83
C GLY A 4 7.29 4.65 3.55
N PRO A 5 7.85 4.83 2.34
CA PRO A 5 9.18 4.33 1.99
C PRO A 5 10.30 4.91 2.87
N HIS A 6 10.18 6.17 3.29
CA HIS A 6 11.18 6.78 4.15
C HIS A 6 11.10 6.21 5.56
N ALA A 7 9.89 6.12 6.12
CA ALA A 7 9.65 5.57 7.45
C ALA A 7 10.05 4.09 7.52
N SER A 8 9.72 3.26 6.52
CA SER A 8 10.06 1.84 6.53
C SER A 8 11.57 1.60 6.58
N LEU A 9 12.35 2.34 5.80
CA LEU A 9 13.80 2.23 5.80
C LEU A 9 14.42 2.66 7.12
N LEU A 10 13.89 3.71 7.76
CA LEU A 10 14.30 4.13 9.10
C LEU A 10 13.97 3.07 10.16
N LEU A 11 12.76 2.49 10.14
CA LEU A 11 12.37 1.42 11.05
C LEU A 11 13.28 0.19 10.89
N ARG A 12 13.60 -0.18 9.66
CA ARG A 12 14.54 -1.27 9.38
C ARG A 12 15.97 -0.95 9.84
N ALA A 13 16.42 0.29 9.67
CA ALA A 13 17.71 0.74 10.18
C ALA A 13 17.75 0.65 11.71
N TYR A 14 16.69 1.07 12.41
CA TYR A 14 16.56 0.88 13.85
C TYR A 14 16.61 -0.59 14.24
N GLU A 15 15.89 -1.49 13.55
CA GLU A 15 15.89 -2.89 13.91
C GLU A 15 17.28 -3.53 13.80
N LEU A 16 18.07 -3.14 12.79
CA LEU A 16 19.41 -3.67 12.55
C LEU A 16 20.49 -3.06 13.47
N THR A 17 20.38 -1.77 13.79
CA THR A 17 21.43 -1.02 14.52
C THR A 17 21.10 -0.81 15.99
N LYS A 18 19.81 -0.85 16.34
CA LYS A 18 19.23 -0.42 17.62
C LYS A 18 19.47 1.05 17.96
N ASP A 19 19.86 1.87 16.97
CA ASP A 19 19.99 3.32 17.14
C ASP A 19 18.60 3.98 17.16
N ARG A 20 18.25 4.54 18.31
CA ARG A 20 16.92 5.11 18.57
C ARG A 20 16.61 6.34 17.72
N ASP A 21 17.63 7.04 17.20
CA ASP A 21 17.40 8.22 16.37
C ASP A 21 16.61 7.85 15.10
N TYR A 22 16.89 6.68 14.51
CA TYR A 22 16.13 6.19 13.36
C TYR A 22 14.66 5.93 13.70
N LEU A 23 14.40 5.30 14.86
CA LEU A 23 13.04 5.06 15.32
C LEU A 23 12.32 6.38 15.55
N GLU A 24 12.92 7.31 16.28
CA GLU A 24 12.29 8.58 16.65
C GLU A 24 11.95 9.44 15.42
N VAL A 25 12.82 9.47 14.41
CA VAL A 25 12.54 10.15 13.13
C VAL A 25 11.40 9.46 12.38
N ALA A 26 11.36 8.13 12.32
CA ALA A 26 10.27 7.40 11.66
C ALA A 26 8.92 7.68 12.34
N LEU A 27 8.88 7.56 13.68
CA LEU A 27 7.69 7.82 14.49
C LEU A 27 7.21 9.26 14.32
N GLY A 28 8.12 10.24 14.27
CA GLY A 28 7.78 11.65 14.04
C GLY A 28 7.04 11.88 12.73
N HIS A 29 7.54 11.30 11.63
CA HIS A 29 6.89 11.43 10.32
C HIS A 29 5.53 10.74 10.26
N LEU A 30 5.43 9.52 10.83
CA LEU A 30 4.19 8.76 10.85
C LEU A 30 3.12 9.46 11.71
N ARG A 31 3.45 9.95 12.90
CA ARG A 31 2.50 10.69 13.75
C ARG A 31 2.05 11.99 13.09
N ALA A 32 2.98 12.75 12.51
CA ALA A 32 2.64 13.99 11.81
C ALA A 32 1.69 13.72 10.64
N TYR A 33 1.98 12.71 9.82
CA TYR A 33 1.10 12.37 8.69
C TYR A 33 -0.26 11.81 9.14
N ASP A 34 -0.34 11.05 10.25
CA ASP A 34 -1.64 10.62 10.79
C ASP A 34 -2.46 11.80 11.31
N GLN A 35 -1.80 12.76 11.97
CA GLN A 35 -2.45 13.95 12.53
C GLN A 35 -3.01 14.88 11.44
N TYR A 36 -2.24 15.15 10.38
CA TYR A 36 -2.59 16.15 9.37
C TYR A 36 -3.17 15.55 8.09
N GLY A 37 -2.86 14.28 7.81
CA GLY A 37 -3.26 13.58 6.61
C GLY A 37 -4.60 12.87 6.73
N TRP A 38 -5.05 12.53 7.94
CA TRP A 38 -6.34 11.88 8.14
C TRP A 38 -7.50 12.87 8.01
N ASP A 39 -8.51 12.47 7.25
CA ASP A 39 -9.79 13.15 7.15
C ASP A 39 -10.87 12.29 7.83
N ASP A 40 -11.41 12.78 8.95
CA ASP A 40 -12.42 12.07 9.73
C ASP A 40 -13.77 11.95 9.00
N GLU A 41 -14.13 12.89 8.14
CA GLU A 41 -15.41 12.88 7.41
C GLU A 41 -15.37 11.85 6.27
N ALA A 42 -14.31 11.86 5.47
CA ALA A 42 -14.11 10.85 4.43
C ALA A 42 -13.68 9.49 4.99
N GLN A 43 -13.15 9.46 6.21
CA GLN A 43 -12.37 8.37 6.79
C GLN A 43 -11.32 7.86 5.79
N ASN A 44 -10.49 8.80 5.34
CA ASN A 44 -9.46 8.55 4.34
C ASN A 44 -8.23 9.43 4.60
N TYR A 45 -7.11 9.12 3.95
CA TYR A 45 -5.89 9.93 4.03
C TYR A 45 -5.74 10.78 2.78
N TRP A 46 -5.25 12.01 2.94
CA TRP A 46 -4.78 12.85 1.84
C TRP A 46 -3.43 12.34 1.32
N GLY A 47 -3.32 12.06 0.02
CA GLY A 47 -2.08 11.56 -0.59
C GLY A 47 -0.93 12.58 -0.55
N MET A 48 -1.24 13.87 -0.44
CA MET A 48 -0.25 14.93 -0.33
C MET A 48 -0.68 16.02 0.66
N LEU A 49 0.31 16.50 1.41
CA LEU A 49 0.23 17.64 2.31
C LEU A 49 1.31 18.64 1.92
N GLU A 50 1.00 19.92 2.07
CA GLU A 50 1.97 21.01 2.14
C GLU A 50 2.84 20.88 3.40
N LEU A 51 3.97 21.60 3.46
CA LEU A 51 4.89 21.54 4.61
C LEU A 51 4.27 22.03 5.92
N ASN A 52 3.19 22.82 5.84
CA ASN A 52 2.42 23.27 6.99
C ASN A 52 1.30 22.28 7.41
N GLY A 53 1.22 21.11 6.77
CA GLY A 53 0.20 20.10 7.02
C GLY A 53 -1.14 20.32 6.31
N THR A 54 -1.27 21.37 5.48
CA THR A 54 -2.51 21.59 4.71
C THR A 54 -2.65 20.54 3.60
N PRO A 55 -3.80 19.85 3.49
CA PRO A 55 -4.04 18.93 2.40
C PRO A 55 -4.02 19.58 1.02
N VAL A 56 -3.47 18.87 0.04
CA VAL A 56 -3.51 19.29 -1.36
C VAL A 56 -4.69 18.59 -2.06
N PRO A 57 -5.74 19.33 -2.45
CA PRO A 57 -6.96 18.74 -3.02
C PRO A 57 -6.74 18.21 -4.44
N GLU A 58 -7.58 17.26 -4.86
CA GLU A 58 -7.57 16.77 -6.24
C GLU A 58 -8.07 17.86 -7.20
N TYR A 59 -7.34 18.08 -8.30
CA TYR A 59 -7.73 19.06 -9.32
C TYR A 59 -8.58 18.40 -10.41
N GLY A 60 -9.87 18.72 -10.45
CA GLY A 60 -10.81 18.14 -11.42
C GLY A 60 -11.09 16.66 -11.17
N ASP A 61 -11.73 15.99 -12.14
CA ASP A 61 -11.99 14.55 -12.02
C ASP A 61 -10.74 13.74 -12.42
N PRO A 62 -10.18 12.90 -11.52
CA PRO A 62 -8.99 12.09 -11.80
C PRO A 62 -9.17 11.12 -12.95
N ASN A 63 -10.42 10.80 -13.31
CA ASN A 63 -10.78 9.92 -14.41
C ASN A 63 -11.25 10.68 -15.66
N ALA A 64 -11.31 12.02 -15.67
CA ALA A 64 -11.92 12.76 -16.79
C ALA A 64 -10.97 12.99 -17.98
N ARG A 65 -9.68 12.64 -17.86
CA ARG A 65 -8.72 12.78 -18.95
C ARG A 65 -7.54 11.85 -18.78
N MET A 66 -7.00 11.41 -19.92
CA MET A 66 -5.67 10.83 -19.98
C MET A 66 -4.67 11.83 -19.39
N ARG A 67 -3.85 11.38 -18.44
CA ARG A 67 -2.82 12.24 -17.86
C ARG A 67 -1.66 12.32 -18.85
N SER A 68 -1.22 13.54 -19.16
CA SER A 68 0.00 13.75 -19.93
C SER A 68 1.16 14.04 -18.98
N VAL A 69 2.34 13.53 -19.30
CA VAL A 69 3.58 13.84 -18.57
C VAL A 69 4.26 14.97 -19.31
N HIS A 70 4.19 16.18 -18.76
CA HIS A 70 4.94 17.33 -19.23
C HIS A 70 5.94 17.80 -18.20
N VAL A 71 5.63 17.63 -16.91
CA VAL A 71 6.46 18.06 -15.78
C VAL A 71 6.39 17.05 -14.64
N TYR A 72 7.35 17.13 -13.71
CA TYR A 72 7.41 16.29 -12.52
C TYR A 72 6.11 16.32 -11.69
N ASP A 73 5.43 17.47 -11.67
CA ASP A 73 4.22 17.70 -10.88
C ASP A 73 3.02 16.86 -11.33
N ASP A 74 3.02 16.31 -12.55
CA ASP A 74 1.91 15.49 -13.08
C ASP A 74 1.71 14.16 -12.30
N PHE A 75 2.74 13.75 -11.55
CA PHE A 75 2.74 12.56 -10.69
C PHE A 75 2.39 12.85 -9.22
N GLN A 76 2.07 14.09 -8.86
CA GLN A 76 1.73 14.43 -7.49
C GLN A 76 0.48 13.65 -7.02
N PRO A 77 0.51 13.05 -5.82
CA PRO A 77 -0.62 12.31 -5.24
C PRO A 77 -1.64 13.24 -4.60
N VAL A 78 -2.11 14.25 -5.34
CA VAL A 78 -3.12 15.23 -4.87
C VAL A 78 -4.48 14.58 -4.67
N GLY A 79 -5.27 15.03 -3.71
CA GLY A 79 -6.51 14.35 -3.30
C GLY A 79 -6.27 13.27 -2.26
N TYR A 80 -7.26 12.40 -2.06
CA TYR A 80 -7.14 11.27 -1.12
C TYR A 80 -6.13 10.22 -1.58
N VAL A 81 -5.78 9.21 -0.79
CA VAL A 81 -4.90 8.14 -1.25
C VAL A 81 -5.60 7.23 -2.26
N ASP A 82 -4.87 6.68 -3.23
CA ASP A 82 -5.30 5.65 -4.16
C ASP A 82 -4.62 4.32 -3.82
N VAL A 83 -5.32 3.49 -3.05
CA VAL A 83 -4.78 2.26 -2.43
C VAL A 83 -4.14 1.33 -3.46
N TRP A 84 -4.79 1.14 -4.62
CA TRP A 84 -4.38 0.18 -5.62
C TRP A 84 -3.63 0.85 -6.76
N ARG A 85 -2.39 1.26 -6.50
CA ARG A 85 -1.57 1.99 -7.46
C ARG A 85 -1.55 1.36 -8.86
N THR A 86 -1.79 2.19 -9.87
CA THR A 86 -1.87 1.82 -11.29
C THR A 86 -0.53 1.81 -12.03
N VAL A 87 0.45 2.56 -11.54
CA VAL A 87 1.78 2.67 -12.16
C VAL A 87 2.87 2.66 -11.10
N LEU A 88 3.93 1.88 -11.34
CA LEU A 88 5.02 1.67 -10.38
C LEU A 88 5.69 2.99 -9.93
N TYR A 89 5.76 3.97 -10.83
CA TYR A 89 6.44 5.25 -10.61
C TYR A 89 5.53 6.38 -10.11
N SER A 90 4.36 6.08 -9.55
CA SER A 90 3.63 7.13 -8.83
C SER A 90 4.36 7.46 -7.52
N TYR A 91 4.39 8.74 -7.14
CA TYR A 91 4.90 9.20 -5.83
C TYR A 91 3.94 8.86 -4.68
N GLU A 92 3.12 7.83 -4.87
CA GLU A 92 2.04 7.43 -3.99
C GLU A 92 2.21 5.97 -3.60
N MET A 93 2.63 5.73 -2.36
CA MET A 93 2.89 4.37 -1.86
C MET A 93 2.06 4.09 -0.60
N PRO A 94 0.71 4.06 -0.71
CA PRO A 94 -0.18 4.02 0.45
C PRO A 94 -0.07 2.70 1.21
N LEU A 95 0.07 1.57 0.50
CA LEU A 95 0.22 0.27 1.15
C LEU A 95 1.56 0.13 1.89
N ILE A 96 2.65 0.72 1.38
CA ILE A 96 3.92 0.80 2.13
C ILE A 96 3.76 1.67 3.38
N ALA A 97 3.04 2.80 3.27
CA ALA A 97 2.74 3.61 4.45
C ALA A 97 1.95 2.83 5.49
N ALA A 98 0.86 2.15 5.10
CA ALA A 98 0.07 1.31 5.98
C ALA A 98 0.95 0.25 6.68
N GLN A 99 1.78 -0.49 5.93
CA GLN A 99 2.75 -1.45 6.49
C GLN A 99 3.71 -0.77 7.49
N SER A 100 4.18 0.44 7.19
CA SER A 100 5.09 1.19 8.08
C SER A 100 4.43 1.56 9.40
N TYR A 101 3.14 1.92 9.40
CA TYR A 101 2.39 2.16 10.64
C TYR A 101 2.26 0.90 11.48
N ALA A 102 1.91 -0.23 10.87
CA ALA A 102 1.77 -1.50 11.59
C ALA A 102 3.10 -1.94 12.19
N TYR A 103 4.17 -1.86 11.41
CA TYR A 103 5.51 -2.23 11.88
C TYR A 103 6.03 -1.29 12.97
N ALA A 104 5.82 0.03 12.82
CA ALA A 104 6.19 0.98 13.86
C ALA A 104 5.41 0.74 15.16
N ALA A 105 4.11 0.42 15.07
CA ALA A 105 3.28 0.10 16.23
C ALA A 105 3.79 -1.14 16.98
N GLN A 106 4.28 -2.16 16.27
CA GLN A 106 4.91 -3.33 16.91
C GLN A 106 6.21 -2.98 17.62
N LEU A 107 7.06 -2.17 16.98
CA LEU A 107 8.38 -1.82 17.51
C LEU A 107 8.32 -0.88 18.72
N SER A 108 7.27 -0.06 18.84
CA SER A 108 7.19 0.98 19.87
C SER A 108 6.01 0.85 20.84
N ASP A 109 5.05 -0.04 20.57
CA ASP A 109 3.77 -0.16 21.31
C ASP A 109 2.99 1.16 21.44
N ASP A 110 3.12 2.06 20.45
CA ASP A 110 2.55 3.41 20.52
C ASP A 110 1.03 3.39 20.22
N PRO A 111 0.18 3.83 21.15
CA PRO A 111 -1.28 3.85 20.95
C PRO A 111 -1.73 4.75 19.80
N GLN A 112 -1.00 5.84 19.47
CA GLN A 112 -1.33 6.68 18.32
C GLN A 112 -1.11 5.92 17.01
N LEU A 113 -0.04 5.12 16.93
CA LEU A 113 0.21 4.30 15.75
C LEU A 113 -0.78 3.15 15.64
N LYS A 114 -1.18 2.52 16.75
CA LYS A 114 -2.27 1.52 16.72
C LYS A 114 -3.57 2.12 16.17
N LYS A 115 -3.92 3.34 16.58
CA LYS A 115 -5.06 4.07 16.01
C LYS A 115 -4.88 4.32 14.50
N ALA A 116 -3.69 4.71 14.07
CA ALA A 116 -3.40 4.90 12.65
C ALA A 116 -3.51 3.58 11.85
N VAL A 117 -3.10 2.44 12.43
CA VAL A 117 -3.30 1.11 11.84
C VAL A 117 -4.78 0.81 11.66
N GLU A 118 -5.63 1.08 12.66
CA GLU A 118 -7.09 0.93 12.52
C GLU A 118 -7.65 1.81 11.40
N ARG A 119 -7.19 3.06 11.29
CA ARG A 119 -7.56 3.96 10.19
C ARG A 119 -7.14 3.42 8.83
N TRP A 120 -5.93 2.89 8.69
CA TRP A 120 -5.47 2.28 7.45
C TRP A 120 -6.26 1.02 7.07
N SER A 121 -6.66 0.20 8.05
CA SER A 121 -7.57 -0.91 7.81
C SER A 121 -8.89 -0.42 7.21
N ILE A 122 -9.48 0.65 7.76
CA ILE A 122 -10.71 1.26 7.20
C ILE A 122 -10.49 1.72 5.75
N VAL A 123 -9.39 2.41 5.46
CA VAL A 123 -9.10 2.92 4.10
C VAL A 123 -8.96 1.77 3.10
N ILE A 124 -8.19 0.73 3.45
CA ILE A 124 -7.93 -0.39 2.55
C ILE A 124 -9.20 -1.24 2.39
N GLU A 125 -9.97 -1.46 3.46
CA GLU A 125 -11.23 -2.21 3.40
C GLU A 125 -12.26 -1.53 2.50
N LYS A 126 -12.42 -0.19 2.59
CA LYS A 126 -13.28 0.58 1.69
C LYS A 126 -12.86 0.48 0.22
N ALA A 127 -11.58 0.20 -0.03
CA ALA A 127 -11.04 0.09 -1.38
C ALA A 127 -11.20 -1.33 -1.98
N LEU A 128 -11.58 -2.34 -1.19
CA LEU A 128 -11.76 -3.71 -1.68
C LEU A 128 -12.95 -3.84 -2.67
N PRO A 129 -12.88 -4.80 -3.62
CA PRO A 129 -11.74 -5.66 -3.92
C PRO A 129 -10.59 -4.91 -4.62
N PRO A 130 -9.35 -5.44 -4.58
CA PRO A 130 -8.23 -4.94 -5.36
C PRO A 130 -8.58 -4.75 -6.85
N LYS A 131 -8.20 -3.60 -7.39
CA LYS A 131 -8.53 -3.19 -8.76
C LYS A 131 -7.50 -2.23 -9.33
N THR A 132 -7.66 -1.84 -10.57
CA THR A 132 -6.92 -0.70 -11.11
C THR A 132 -7.26 0.57 -10.35
N GLY A 133 -6.25 1.25 -9.82
CA GLY A 133 -6.38 2.53 -9.13
C GLY A 133 -6.96 3.60 -10.05
N ARG A 134 -7.55 4.63 -9.44
CA ARG A 134 -8.16 5.74 -10.18
C ARG A 134 -7.12 6.58 -10.92
N ARG A 135 -5.95 6.83 -10.31
CA ARG A 135 -4.92 7.66 -10.93
C ARG A 135 -4.25 6.86 -12.04
N TRP A 136 -4.04 7.49 -13.19
CA TRP A 136 -3.45 6.86 -14.38
C TRP A 136 -4.28 5.72 -14.98
N LYS A 137 -5.53 5.51 -14.54
CA LYS A 137 -6.38 4.42 -15.02
C LYS A 137 -6.52 4.42 -16.54
N MET A 138 -6.90 5.56 -17.13
CA MET A 138 -7.06 5.70 -18.57
C MET A 138 -5.76 5.40 -19.33
N ASN A 139 -4.63 5.89 -18.83
CA ASN A 139 -3.31 5.62 -19.42
C ASN A 139 -2.98 4.13 -19.39
N LEU A 140 -3.25 3.43 -18.27
CA LEU A 140 -3.02 2.00 -18.18
C LEU A 140 -3.97 1.22 -19.10
N GLU A 141 -5.26 1.57 -19.14
CA GLU A 141 -6.22 0.91 -20.01
C GLU A 141 -5.93 1.15 -21.50
N GLU A 142 -5.29 2.26 -21.87
CA GLU A 142 -4.83 2.48 -23.25
C GLU A 142 -3.59 1.64 -23.56
N ALA A 143 -2.62 1.61 -22.65
CA ALA A 143 -1.38 0.86 -22.84
C ALA A 143 -1.58 -0.67 -22.72
N LEU A 144 -2.54 -1.10 -21.92
CA LEU A 144 -2.84 -2.50 -21.61
C LEU A 144 -4.37 -2.72 -21.57
N PRO A 145 -5.06 -2.76 -22.74
CA PRO A 145 -6.51 -2.81 -22.81
C PRO A 145 -7.17 -3.99 -22.10
N GLN A 146 -6.45 -5.12 -22.00
CA GLN A 146 -6.91 -6.34 -21.33
C GLN A 146 -7.21 -6.11 -19.84
N VAL A 147 -6.66 -5.06 -19.22
CA VAL A 147 -6.95 -4.68 -17.83
C VAL A 147 -8.45 -4.51 -17.56
N ARG A 148 -9.22 -4.07 -18.57
CA ARG A 148 -10.68 -3.90 -18.46
C ARG A 148 -11.42 -5.22 -18.26
N GLU A 149 -10.84 -6.32 -18.70
CA GLU A 149 -11.45 -7.65 -18.67
C GLU A 149 -10.87 -8.50 -17.53
N THR A 150 -9.54 -8.45 -17.33
CA THR A 150 -8.87 -9.31 -16.35
C THR A 150 -9.10 -8.88 -14.91
N GLY A 151 -9.38 -7.59 -14.67
CA GLY A 151 -9.50 -7.02 -13.32
C GLY A 151 -8.21 -7.14 -12.51
N GLY A 152 -8.36 -7.06 -11.18
CA GLY A 152 -7.29 -7.16 -10.21
C GLY A 152 -6.34 -5.95 -10.18
N THR A 153 -5.18 -6.15 -9.55
CA THR A 153 -4.12 -5.15 -9.43
C THR A 153 -2.73 -5.78 -9.56
N TYR A 154 -1.67 -4.99 -9.37
CA TYR A 154 -0.30 -5.49 -9.39
C TYR A 154 0.02 -6.42 -8.21
N ALA A 155 0.90 -7.39 -8.44
CA ALA A 155 1.37 -8.32 -7.42
C ALA A 155 1.95 -7.61 -6.19
N GLU A 156 2.65 -6.47 -6.39
CA GLU A 156 3.13 -5.64 -5.28
C GLU A 156 1.98 -5.22 -4.35
N ASN A 157 0.89 -4.72 -4.91
CA ASN A 157 -0.24 -4.22 -4.14
C ASN A 157 -0.92 -5.35 -3.36
N TYR A 158 -1.11 -6.51 -3.99
CA TYR A 158 -1.61 -7.70 -3.30
C TYR A 158 -0.70 -8.07 -2.11
N GLY A 159 0.60 -8.24 -2.36
CA GLY A 159 1.56 -8.63 -1.31
C GLY A 159 1.59 -7.66 -0.13
N ARG A 160 1.63 -6.35 -0.41
CA ARG A 160 1.67 -5.33 0.65
C ARG A 160 0.38 -5.26 1.45
N ALA A 161 -0.78 -5.42 0.82
CA ALA A 161 -2.06 -5.44 1.51
C ALA A 161 -2.22 -6.68 2.40
N ILE A 162 -1.83 -7.87 1.91
CA ILE A 162 -1.81 -9.12 2.69
C ILE A 162 -0.92 -8.92 3.93
N SER A 163 0.33 -8.50 3.71
CA SER A 163 1.30 -8.25 4.76
C SER A 163 0.77 -7.23 5.79
N PHE A 164 0.21 -6.10 5.35
CA PHE A 164 -0.40 -5.13 6.25
C PHE A 164 -1.49 -5.74 7.14
N PHE A 165 -2.43 -6.48 6.56
CA PHE A 165 -3.54 -7.03 7.35
C PHE A 165 -3.11 -8.10 8.35
N LEU A 166 -2.06 -8.87 8.06
CA LEU A 166 -1.46 -9.80 9.02
C LEU A 166 -0.82 -9.05 10.20
N GLU A 167 -0.03 -8.02 9.91
CA GLU A 167 0.60 -7.18 10.93
C GLU A 167 -0.47 -6.47 11.79
N ALA A 168 -1.51 -5.92 11.13
CA ALA A 168 -2.62 -5.25 11.78
C ALA A 168 -3.43 -6.19 12.68
N ALA A 169 -3.62 -7.45 12.28
CA ALA A 169 -4.29 -8.46 13.09
C ALA A 169 -3.55 -8.70 14.42
N LEU A 170 -2.21 -8.73 14.39
CA LEU A 170 -1.38 -8.88 15.59
C LEU A 170 -1.38 -7.61 16.45
N VAL A 171 -1.18 -6.44 15.82
CA VAL A 171 -1.08 -5.14 16.53
C VAL A 171 -2.38 -4.78 17.24
N LEU A 172 -3.52 -5.07 16.62
CA LEU A 172 -4.84 -4.72 17.11
C LEU A 172 -5.54 -5.86 17.85
N ASP A 173 -4.96 -7.06 17.87
CA ASP A 173 -5.55 -8.29 18.39
C ASP A 173 -6.94 -8.58 17.78
N ARG A 174 -7.01 -8.52 16.44
CA ARG A 174 -8.25 -8.62 15.64
C ARG A 174 -8.12 -9.64 14.53
N ASN A 175 -8.54 -10.87 14.81
CA ASN A 175 -8.41 -12.00 13.87
C ASN A 175 -9.25 -11.83 12.58
N GLU A 176 -10.27 -10.99 12.58
CA GLU A 176 -11.03 -10.63 11.38
C GLU A 176 -10.16 -10.00 10.29
N LEU A 177 -9.07 -9.31 10.66
CA LEU A 177 -8.13 -8.71 9.72
C LEU A 177 -7.29 -9.79 9.02
N ARG A 178 -6.93 -10.87 9.71
CA ARG A 178 -6.31 -12.05 9.07
C ARG A 178 -7.23 -12.64 7.99
N VAL A 179 -8.53 -12.74 8.26
CA VAL A 179 -9.50 -13.23 7.26
C VAL A 179 -9.52 -12.33 6.02
N LYS A 180 -9.30 -11.02 6.16
CA LYS A 180 -9.11 -10.11 5.02
C LYS A 180 -7.85 -10.45 4.24
N ALA A 181 -6.72 -10.67 4.92
CA ALA A 181 -5.48 -11.09 4.28
C ALA A 181 -5.66 -12.39 3.47
N GLU A 182 -6.34 -13.39 4.03
CA GLU A 182 -6.68 -14.64 3.33
C GLU A 182 -7.58 -14.42 2.10
N GLY A 183 -8.56 -13.51 2.19
CA GLY A 183 -9.41 -13.14 1.06
C GLY A 183 -8.61 -12.51 -0.09
N ILE A 184 -7.72 -11.56 0.23
CA ILE A 184 -6.85 -10.89 -0.74
C ILE A 184 -5.85 -11.90 -1.34
N ALA A 185 -5.32 -12.82 -0.55
CA ALA A 185 -4.42 -13.87 -1.03
C ALA A 185 -5.11 -14.81 -2.03
N ARG A 186 -6.36 -15.23 -1.74
CA ARG A 186 -7.16 -16.03 -2.69
C ARG A 186 -7.37 -15.29 -3.99
N GLU A 187 -7.78 -14.03 -3.93
CA GLU A 187 -7.96 -13.20 -5.13
C GLU A 187 -6.65 -13.03 -5.92
N ALA A 188 -5.52 -12.82 -5.25
CA ALA A 188 -4.21 -12.74 -5.90
C ALA A 188 -3.84 -14.04 -6.63
N ILE A 189 -4.10 -15.19 -6.02
CA ILE A 189 -3.86 -16.51 -6.64
C ILE A 189 -4.77 -16.67 -7.86
N ASP A 190 -6.07 -16.39 -7.72
CA ASP A 190 -7.05 -16.54 -8.79
C ASP A 190 -6.71 -15.66 -10.02
N HIS A 191 -6.19 -14.45 -9.80
CA HIS A 191 -5.85 -13.53 -10.88
C HIS A 191 -4.44 -13.73 -11.46
N LEU A 192 -3.46 -14.11 -10.65
CA LEU A 192 -2.04 -14.01 -11.02
C LEU A 192 -1.34 -15.37 -11.16
N HIS A 193 -1.83 -16.44 -10.54
CA HIS A 193 -1.19 -17.75 -10.63
C HIS A 193 -1.52 -18.43 -11.97
N ARG A 194 -0.50 -19.02 -12.57
CA ARG A 194 -0.58 -19.68 -13.88
C ARG A 194 -0.28 -21.16 -13.75
N GLU A 195 -1.33 -21.99 -13.70
CA GLU A 195 -1.20 -23.45 -13.50
C GLU A 195 -0.28 -24.13 -14.52
N ASP A 196 -0.25 -23.63 -15.76
CA ASP A 196 0.58 -24.15 -16.85
C ASP A 196 2.09 -23.97 -16.62
N SER A 197 2.48 -22.94 -15.87
CA SER A 197 3.89 -22.61 -15.60
C SER A 197 4.28 -22.75 -14.12
N GLY A 198 3.31 -22.79 -13.21
CA GLY A 198 3.52 -22.68 -11.76
C GLY A 198 4.03 -21.31 -11.31
N LEU A 199 3.97 -20.28 -12.17
CA LEU A 199 4.48 -18.95 -11.88
C LEU A 199 3.34 -17.96 -11.57
N PHE A 200 3.68 -16.91 -10.83
CA PHE A 200 2.83 -15.74 -10.64
C PHE A 200 3.17 -14.65 -11.65
N LEU A 201 2.14 -14.05 -12.24
CA LEU A 201 2.24 -12.84 -13.05
C LEU A 201 2.37 -11.59 -12.17
N GLY A 202 2.99 -10.56 -12.73
CA GLY A 202 3.03 -9.23 -12.10
C GLY A 202 1.69 -8.50 -12.14
N HIS A 203 0.90 -8.75 -13.18
CA HIS A 203 -0.45 -8.23 -13.36
C HIS A 203 -1.21 -9.17 -14.31
N ALA A 204 -2.49 -9.44 -14.06
CA ALA A 204 -3.29 -10.42 -14.83
C ALA A 204 -3.36 -10.10 -16.34
N ALA A 205 -3.44 -8.81 -16.68
CA ALA A 205 -3.42 -8.33 -18.06
C ALA A 205 -2.06 -8.42 -18.79
N LYS A 206 -0.95 -8.69 -18.09
CA LYS A 206 0.38 -8.80 -18.71
C LYS A 206 0.67 -10.24 -19.11
N GLY A 207 1.18 -10.43 -20.32
CA GLY A 207 1.66 -11.73 -20.82
C GLY A 207 3.13 -12.02 -20.47
N THR A 208 3.83 -11.07 -19.86
CA THR A 208 5.26 -11.14 -19.51
C THR A 208 5.46 -11.09 -18.00
N TYR A 209 6.57 -11.67 -17.56
CA TYR A 209 7.03 -11.58 -16.17
C TYR A 209 8.01 -10.42 -16.03
N GLU A 210 7.73 -9.48 -15.12
CA GLU A 210 8.60 -8.36 -14.79
C GLU A 210 8.85 -8.33 -13.29
N ALA A 211 10.12 -8.40 -12.88
CA ALA A 211 10.49 -8.38 -11.46
C ALA A 211 10.00 -7.10 -10.74
N THR A 212 9.88 -6.01 -11.49
CA THR A 212 9.42 -4.70 -11.02
C THR A 212 7.94 -4.66 -10.67
N ASP A 213 7.13 -5.64 -11.08
CA ASP A 213 5.69 -5.69 -10.75
C ASP A 213 5.40 -6.21 -9.33
N GLY A 214 6.45 -6.55 -8.58
CA GLY A 214 6.36 -6.89 -7.16
C GLY A 214 5.91 -8.31 -6.84
N VAL A 215 6.15 -9.27 -7.75
CA VAL A 215 5.89 -10.70 -7.47
C VAL A 215 6.66 -11.17 -6.22
N GLY A 216 7.87 -10.65 -5.99
CA GLY A 216 8.62 -10.94 -4.75
C GLY A 216 7.88 -10.49 -3.48
N CYS A 217 7.17 -9.36 -3.52
CA CYS A 217 6.35 -8.89 -2.39
C CYS A 217 5.16 -9.83 -2.16
N LEU A 218 4.50 -10.30 -3.22
CA LEU A 218 3.40 -11.26 -3.13
C LEU A 218 3.86 -12.60 -2.52
N LEU A 219 4.93 -13.19 -3.07
CA LEU A 219 5.45 -14.47 -2.58
C LEU A 219 5.86 -14.38 -1.10
N TYR A 220 6.52 -13.30 -0.70
CA TYR A 220 6.86 -13.07 0.70
C TYR A 220 5.62 -12.98 1.59
N ALA A 221 4.59 -12.26 1.17
CA ALA A 221 3.36 -12.12 1.94
C ALA A 221 2.57 -13.43 2.05
N LEU A 222 2.61 -14.30 1.04
CA LEU A 222 2.03 -15.65 1.11
C LEU A 222 2.78 -16.53 2.11
N LEU A 223 4.11 -16.41 2.20
CA LEU A 223 4.90 -17.07 3.25
C LEU A 223 4.57 -16.51 4.64
N GLN A 224 4.38 -15.19 4.78
CA GLN A 224 3.91 -14.59 6.03
C GLN A 224 2.53 -15.14 6.42
N LEU A 225 1.61 -15.28 5.46
CA LEU A 225 0.28 -15.83 5.71
C LEU A 225 0.35 -17.29 6.21
N ASP A 226 1.19 -18.11 5.60
CA ASP A 226 1.42 -19.50 6.02
C ASP A 226 2.08 -19.60 7.40
N SER A 227 2.99 -18.67 7.71
CA SER A 227 3.73 -18.64 8.98
C SER A 227 2.96 -17.97 10.14
N TYR A 228 1.78 -17.41 9.90
CA TYR A 228 1.03 -16.67 10.91
C TYR A 228 0.67 -17.56 12.13
N PRO A 229 0.87 -17.09 13.39
CA PRO A 229 1.19 -15.71 13.79
C PRO A 229 2.69 -15.37 13.87
N GLU A 230 3.59 -16.31 13.60
CA GLU A 230 5.04 -16.13 13.68
C GLU A 230 5.60 -15.47 12.41
N ILE A 231 5.05 -14.29 12.08
CA ILE A 231 5.47 -13.57 10.88
C ILE A 231 6.79 -12.83 11.13
N GLY A 232 7.71 -12.93 10.18
CA GLY A 232 8.91 -12.09 10.15
C GLY A 232 8.59 -10.63 9.79
N PRO A 233 9.59 -9.74 9.79
CA PRO A 233 9.39 -8.32 9.49
C PRO A 233 8.78 -8.12 8.09
N PRO A 234 8.11 -7.00 7.81
CA PRO A 234 7.57 -6.71 6.49
C PRO A 234 8.67 -6.67 5.42
N ASN A 235 8.30 -7.02 4.19
CA ASN A 235 9.18 -6.86 3.03
C ASN A 235 9.12 -5.41 2.50
N PHE A 236 10.19 -4.66 2.73
CA PHE A 236 10.34 -3.25 2.31
C PHE A 236 11.28 -3.09 1.12
#